data_AF-A0A7C9GR99-F1
#
_entry.id   AF-A0A7C9GR99-F1
#
_cell.length_a   1.000
_cell.length_b   1.000
_cell.length_c   1.000
_cell.angle_alpha   90.00
_cell.angle_beta   90.00
_cell.angle_gamma   90.00
#
_symmetry.space_group_name_H-M   'P 1'
#
loop_
_entity.id
_entity.type
_entity.pdbx_description
1 polymer ?
#
loop_
_entity_poly.entity_id
_entity_poly.type
_entity_poly.pdbx_seq_one_letter_code
_entity_poly.pdbx_strand_id
1 'polypeptide(L)'
;MDPAFDRGEIDRASLDATERLRARLSGRPPAQAPTPRRSVLPWVLAGSLFVFSAGMIANPWFERSVRSQLPFAATTATPVGNAGEVKKLQARIDQLESQGAASVGLPAGERLARTEARVEANAEHLTRDSERIDKLTSEIAALTGRVEADTGRTEAAALAATAAADRAQGMIGVLLARQAIEAGRRLGGIEMVLRQAFEARYPQAVAAVAALGAAPVTLTGLRRDFAGLNAAPEGAGQDWWQTLTEAVRSAVTRPGDAPVAPRDAAAAALARGDVAAAARHLRRLPEPRPGAINAWLAAADRWQAGMAALTTLETAAVTVPTVPPQRDPNSALPTRTTVAPSIAAVS
;
A
#
# COMPACT_ATOMS: atom_id res chain seq x y z
N MET A 1 -18.99 -25.48 34.00
CA MET A 1 -20.06 -24.48 33.99
C MET A 1 -19.70 -23.47 32.92
N ASP A 2 -20.14 -23.73 31.69
CA ASP A 2 -19.93 -22.80 30.57
C ASP A 2 -20.85 -21.58 30.71
N PRO A 3 -20.37 -20.36 30.45
CA PRO A 3 -21.25 -19.20 30.38
C PRO A 3 -22.15 -19.34 29.16
N ALA A 4 -23.46 -19.30 29.41
CA ALA A 4 -24.48 -19.29 28.38
C ALA A 4 -24.24 -18.08 27.45
N PHE A 5 -24.01 -18.36 26.16
CA PHE A 5 -23.95 -17.35 25.12
C PHE A 5 -25.22 -16.49 25.15
N ASP A 6 -25.06 -15.20 25.41
CA ASP A 6 -26.15 -14.22 25.40
C ASP A 6 -26.60 -13.99 23.95
N ARG A 7 -27.61 -14.76 23.53
CA ARG A 7 -28.22 -14.67 22.19
C ARG A 7 -28.77 -13.27 21.88
N GLY A 8 -28.99 -12.43 22.89
CA GLY A 8 -29.51 -11.07 22.71
C GLY A 8 -28.51 -10.10 22.06
N GLU A 9 -27.20 -10.28 22.23
CA GLU A 9 -26.19 -9.37 21.65
C GLU A 9 -26.00 -9.60 20.14
N ILE A 10 -26.08 -10.85 19.70
CA ILE A 10 -25.91 -11.21 18.29
C ILE A 10 -27.09 -10.69 17.45
N ASP A 11 -28.31 -10.73 18.00
CA ASP A 11 -29.50 -10.17 17.36
C ASP A 11 -29.41 -8.64 17.23
N ARG A 12 -28.91 -7.93 18.24
CA ARG A 12 -28.71 -6.48 18.14
C ARG A 12 -27.64 -6.11 17.12
N ALA A 13 -26.51 -6.82 17.10
CA ALA A 13 -25.43 -6.55 16.15
C ALA A 13 -25.84 -6.84 14.68
N SER A 14 -26.65 -7.88 14.46
CA SER A 14 -27.16 -8.22 13.13
C SER A 14 -28.27 -7.28 12.64
N LEU A 15 -29.12 -6.79 13.55
CA LEU A 15 -30.08 -5.71 13.27
C LEU A 15 -29.36 -4.41 12.89
N ASP A 16 -28.30 -4.05 13.61
CA ASP A 16 -27.53 -2.84 13.37
C ASP A 16 -26.75 -2.91 12.03
N ALA A 17 -26.28 -4.12 11.65
CA ALA A 17 -25.66 -4.35 10.35
C ALA A 17 -26.66 -4.27 9.18
N THR A 18 -27.89 -4.75 9.37
CA THR A 18 -28.94 -4.71 8.34
C THR A 18 -29.55 -3.31 8.18
N GLU A 19 -29.62 -2.50 9.24
CA GLU A 19 -29.99 -1.08 9.14
C GLU A 19 -28.93 -0.25 8.40
N ARG A 20 -27.63 -0.51 8.63
CA ARG A 20 -26.55 0.15 7.89
C ARG A 20 -26.55 -0.20 6.40
N LEU A 21 -26.92 -1.42 6.04
CA LEU A 21 -27.04 -1.82 4.64
C LEU A 21 -28.26 -1.16 3.97
N ARG A 22 -29.39 -1.08 4.70
CA ARG A 22 -30.63 -0.42 4.26
C ARG A 22 -30.41 1.09 4.03
N ALA A 23 -29.69 1.76 4.94
CA ALA A 23 -29.37 3.18 4.82
C ALA A 23 -28.49 3.51 3.60
N ARG A 24 -27.60 2.58 3.20
CA ARG A 24 -26.76 2.73 1.99
C ARG A 24 -27.53 2.53 0.69
N LEU A 25 -28.57 1.70 0.70
CA LEU A 25 -29.41 1.41 -0.48
C LEU A 25 -30.49 2.48 -0.71
N SER A 26 -30.88 3.23 0.32
CA SER A 26 -31.90 4.30 0.22
C SER A 26 -31.41 5.65 -0.33
N GLY A 27 -30.22 5.70 -0.94
CA GLY A 27 -29.86 6.78 -1.87
C GLY A 27 -29.85 8.21 -1.34
N ARG A 28 -29.52 8.45 -0.06
CA ARG A 28 -29.28 9.81 0.44
C ARG A 28 -27.78 10.11 0.36
N PRO A 29 -27.31 11.06 -0.48
CA PRO A 29 -25.90 11.39 -0.54
C PRO A 29 -25.46 11.98 0.81
N PRO A 30 -24.33 11.51 1.40
CA PRO A 30 -23.77 12.20 2.55
C PRO A 30 -23.32 13.59 2.09
N ALA A 31 -23.73 14.62 2.85
CA ALA A 31 -23.32 15.99 2.63
C ALA A 31 -21.79 16.07 2.62
N GLN A 32 -21.23 16.80 1.64
CA GLN A 32 -19.80 17.06 1.53
C GLN A 32 -19.29 17.69 2.82
N ALA A 33 -18.34 17.01 3.48
CA ALA A 33 -17.63 17.57 4.61
C ALA A 33 -16.79 18.78 4.12
N PRO A 34 -16.80 19.92 4.83
CA PRO A 34 -15.97 21.05 4.50
C PRO A 34 -14.48 20.68 4.62
N THR A 35 -13.67 21.21 3.71
CA THR A 35 -12.22 21.02 3.69
C THR A 35 -11.60 21.48 5.02
N PRO A 36 -10.73 20.67 5.65
CA PRO A 36 -10.06 21.10 6.88
C PRO A 36 -9.06 22.21 6.53
N ARG A 37 -9.35 23.44 6.96
CA ARG A 37 -8.34 24.49 7.07
C ARG A 37 -7.24 23.97 7.99
N ARG A 38 -5.98 24.02 7.56
CA ARG A 38 -4.81 23.71 8.39
C ARG A 38 -4.84 24.60 9.62
N SER A 39 -5.38 24.06 10.71
CA SER A 39 -5.42 24.72 12.00
C SER A 39 -4.00 24.73 12.54
N VAL A 40 -3.47 25.93 12.77
CA VAL A 40 -2.18 26.16 13.46
C VAL A 40 -2.35 26.01 14.99
N LEU A 41 -3.60 25.87 15.45
CA LEU A 41 -3.99 25.71 16.84
C LEU A 41 -3.30 24.53 17.57
N PRO A 42 -3.13 23.31 17.02
CA PRO A 42 -2.42 22.24 17.71
C PRO A 42 -0.92 22.56 17.88
N TRP A 43 -0.32 23.32 16.96
CA TRP A 43 1.08 23.75 17.08
C TRP A 43 1.27 24.89 18.09
N VAL A 44 0.31 25.83 18.17
CA VAL A 44 0.32 26.87 19.21
C VAL A 44 0.06 26.28 20.60
N LEU A 45 -0.83 25.28 20.71
CA LEU A 45 -1.05 24.52 21.95
C LEU A 45 0.19 23.71 22.35
N ALA A 46 0.86 23.05 21.41
CA ALA A 46 2.10 22.31 21.68
C ALA A 46 3.24 23.24 22.12
N GLY A 47 3.41 24.39 21.46
CA GLY A 47 4.40 25.41 21.85
C GLY A 47 4.11 26.03 23.22
N SER A 48 2.84 26.35 23.49
CA SER A 48 2.37 26.83 24.80
C SER A 48 2.63 25.82 25.91
N LEU A 49 2.33 24.54 25.67
CA LEU A 49 2.55 23.47 26.64
C LEU A 49 4.05 23.27 26.91
N PHE A 50 4.90 23.34 25.89
CA PHE A 50 6.35 23.20 26.05
C PHE A 50 6.94 24.36 26.88
N VAL A 51 6.53 25.60 26.62
CA VAL A 51 6.95 26.77 27.40
C VAL A 51 6.43 26.70 28.84
N PHE A 52 5.19 26.26 29.03
CA PHE A 52 4.60 26.06 30.37
C PHE A 52 5.31 24.95 31.16
N SER A 53 5.64 23.82 30.52
CA SER A 53 6.41 22.73 31.14
C SER A 53 7.84 23.15 31.48
N ALA A 54 8.51 23.91 30.61
CA ALA A 54 9.83 24.47 30.90
C ALA A 54 9.78 25.47 32.07
N GLY A 55 8.72 26.28 32.14
CA GLY A 55 8.47 27.19 33.26
C GLY A 55 8.17 26.49 34.60
N MET A 56 7.48 25.34 34.58
CA MET A 56 7.26 24.54 35.79
C MET A 56 8.54 23.91 36.33
N ILE A 57 9.44 23.46 35.45
CA ILE A 57 10.72 22.84 35.84
C ILE A 57 11.67 23.87 36.45
N ALA A 58 11.59 25.14 36.05
CA ALA A 58 12.41 26.22 36.59
C ALA A 58 11.86 26.84 37.90
N ASN A 59 10.64 26.49 38.33
CA ASN A 59 10.01 27.10 39.51
C ASN A 59 10.30 26.31 40.81
N PRO A 60 10.96 26.90 41.83
CA PRO A 60 11.34 26.23 43.08
C PRO A 60 10.16 25.64 43.87
N TRP A 61 8.94 26.11 43.63
CA TRP A 61 7.73 25.61 44.28
C TRP A 61 7.28 24.23 43.74
N PHE A 62 7.49 23.96 42.44
CA PHE A 62 7.07 22.71 41.80
C PHE A 62 7.94 21.52 42.22
N GLU A 63 9.25 21.74 42.42
CA GLU A 63 10.16 20.71 42.96
C GLU A 63 9.73 20.22 44.34
N ARG A 64 9.15 21.10 45.18
CA ARG A 64 8.74 20.75 46.54
C ARG A 64 7.42 19.98 46.60
N SER A 65 6.45 20.36 45.77
CA SER A 65 5.06 19.86 45.89
C SER A 65 4.73 18.67 44.99
N VAL A 66 5.36 18.55 43.81
CA VAL A 66 4.97 17.54 42.80
C VAL A 66 6.04 16.47 42.60
N ARG A 67 7.33 16.84 42.66
CA ARG A 67 8.44 15.88 42.56
C ARG A 67 8.44 14.88 43.73
N SER A 68 7.95 15.30 44.89
CA SER A 68 7.76 14.46 46.08
C SER A 68 6.63 13.42 45.95
N GLN A 69 5.77 13.54 44.93
CA GLN A 69 4.64 12.64 44.69
C GLN A 69 4.84 11.72 43.47
N LEU A 70 5.95 11.86 42.73
CA LEU A 70 6.23 11.03 41.57
C LEU A 70 6.98 9.74 41.99
N PRO A 71 6.46 8.55 41.66
CA PRO A 71 7.00 7.26 42.12
C PRO A 71 8.40 6.93 41.57
N PHE A 72 8.91 7.73 40.64
CA PHE A 72 10.23 7.58 40.00
C PHE A 72 11.29 8.58 40.53
N ALA A 73 10.89 9.63 41.27
CA ALA A 73 11.85 10.54 41.90
C ALA A 73 12.52 9.92 43.14
N ALA A 74 11.91 8.88 43.72
CA ALA A 74 12.45 8.12 44.84
C ALA A 74 13.72 7.31 44.48
N THR A 75 14.05 7.16 43.20
CA THR A 75 15.13 6.24 42.76
C THR A 75 16.48 6.93 42.54
N THR A 76 16.57 8.27 42.53
CA THR A 76 17.85 8.95 42.20
C THR A 76 18.24 10.12 43.10
N ALA A 77 17.50 10.40 44.18
CA ALA A 77 17.99 11.26 45.24
C ALA A 77 17.95 10.48 46.55
N THR A 78 19.11 10.01 47.00
CA THR A 78 19.39 9.77 48.41
C THR A 78 19.84 11.11 49.01
N PRO A 79 18.92 11.98 49.50
CA PRO A 79 19.34 12.97 50.48
C PRO A 79 19.70 12.18 51.73
N VAL A 80 20.94 12.35 52.17
CA VAL A 80 21.38 11.91 53.49
C VAL A 80 20.41 12.50 54.52
N GLY A 81 19.54 11.66 55.10
CA GLY A 81 18.77 11.95 56.30
C GLY A 81 17.45 12.72 56.11
N ASN A 82 16.42 12.10 55.54
CA ASN A 82 15.05 12.51 55.83
C ASN A 82 14.76 12.21 57.31
N ALA A 83 14.61 13.24 58.16
CA ALA A 83 14.37 13.07 59.60
C ALA A 83 13.16 12.16 59.91
N GLY A 84 12.19 12.08 59.00
CA GLY A 84 11.06 11.15 59.07
C GLY A 84 11.42 9.68 58.78
N GLU A 85 12.34 9.41 57.86
CA GLU A 85 12.88 8.07 57.60
C GLU A 85 13.82 7.64 58.71
N VAL A 86 14.65 8.57 59.24
CA VAL A 86 15.49 8.32 60.42
C VAL A 86 14.63 8.03 61.65
N LYS A 87 13.53 8.76 61.87
CA LYS A 87 12.57 8.43 62.95
C LYS A 87 11.87 7.09 62.73
N LYS A 88 11.52 6.74 61.49
CA LYS A 88 10.95 5.41 61.18
C LYS A 88 11.97 4.31 61.40
N LEU A 89 13.22 4.51 61.01
CA LEU A 89 14.31 3.57 61.24
C LEU A 89 14.62 3.45 62.73
N GLN A 90 14.67 4.56 63.47
CA GLN A 90 14.85 4.58 64.92
C GLN A 90 13.70 3.85 65.62
N ALA A 91 12.44 4.16 65.30
CA ALA A 91 11.29 3.45 65.87
C ALA A 91 11.31 1.95 65.54
N ARG A 92 11.87 1.57 64.38
CA ARG A 92 12.01 0.18 63.95
C ARG A 92 13.20 -0.51 64.62
N ILE A 93 14.27 0.22 64.93
CA ILE A 93 15.39 -0.23 65.77
C ILE A 93 14.90 -0.41 67.20
N ASP A 94 14.23 0.57 67.79
CA ASP A 94 13.64 0.49 69.13
C ASP A 94 12.62 -0.68 69.23
N GLN A 95 11.86 -0.93 68.16
CA GLN A 95 10.95 -2.08 68.05
C GLN A 95 11.72 -3.41 67.95
N LEU A 96 12.83 -3.45 67.21
CA LEU A 96 13.68 -4.65 67.10
C LEU A 96 14.45 -4.91 68.39
N GLU A 97 14.90 -3.87 69.09
CA GLU A 97 15.56 -3.97 70.39
C GLU A 97 14.60 -4.45 71.47
N SER A 98 13.35 -3.95 71.49
CA SER A 98 12.31 -4.45 72.40
C SER A 98 11.86 -5.88 72.06
N GLN A 99 11.76 -6.25 70.78
CA GLN A 99 11.52 -7.64 70.36
C GLN A 99 12.71 -8.57 70.68
N GLY A 100 13.93 -8.08 70.51
CA GLY A 100 15.17 -8.78 70.86
C GLY A 100 15.27 -9.01 72.37
N ALA A 101 15.00 -7.99 73.18
CA ALA A 101 14.96 -8.11 74.64
C ALA A 101 13.88 -9.09 75.12
N ALA A 102 12.70 -9.11 74.48
CA ALA A 102 11.66 -10.11 74.75
C ALA A 102 12.08 -11.54 74.38
N SER A 103 13.04 -11.70 73.46
CA SER A 103 13.59 -13.01 73.07
C SER A 103 14.68 -13.55 74.01
N VAL A 104 15.39 -12.66 74.72
CA VAL A 104 16.50 -12.98 75.63
C VAL A 104 16.02 -13.68 76.92
N GLY A 105 14.78 -13.43 77.35
CA GLY A 105 14.17 -14.07 78.52
C GLY A 105 13.65 -15.50 78.32
N LEU A 106 13.59 -16.01 77.08
CA LEU A 106 13.12 -17.37 76.78
C LEU A 106 14.27 -18.41 76.95
N PRO A 107 13.98 -19.67 77.34
CA PRO A 107 14.98 -20.73 77.39
C PRO A 107 15.62 -20.96 76.00
N ALA A 108 16.90 -21.34 75.97
CA ALA A 108 17.70 -21.41 74.74
C ALA A 108 17.08 -22.30 73.63
N GLY A 109 16.38 -23.38 74.01
CA GLY A 109 15.68 -24.25 73.06
C GLY A 109 14.50 -23.57 72.34
N GLU A 110 13.81 -22.63 72.99
CA GLU A 110 12.65 -21.94 72.42
C GLU A 110 13.07 -20.87 71.40
N ARG A 111 14.24 -20.25 71.60
CA ARG A 111 14.87 -19.36 70.62
C ARG A 111 15.30 -20.11 69.36
N LEU A 112 15.90 -21.30 69.54
CA LEU A 112 16.34 -22.14 68.43
C LEU A 112 15.15 -22.59 67.57
N ALA A 113 14.08 -23.06 68.22
CA ALA A 113 12.84 -23.43 67.54
C ALA A 113 12.22 -22.26 66.75
N ARG A 114 12.27 -21.04 67.28
CA ARG A 114 11.79 -19.83 66.56
C ARG A 114 12.68 -19.47 65.37
N THR A 115 13.99 -19.64 65.47
CA THR A 115 14.89 -19.39 64.34
C THR A 115 14.72 -20.43 63.24
N GLU A 116 14.56 -21.71 63.60
CA GLU A 116 14.29 -22.80 62.66
C GLU A 116 12.96 -22.58 61.92
N ALA A 117 11.89 -22.24 62.64
CA ALA A 117 10.59 -21.93 62.02
C ALA A 117 10.66 -20.74 61.04
N ARG A 118 11.56 -19.78 61.30
CA ARG A 118 11.75 -18.60 60.43
C ARG A 118 12.57 -18.94 59.19
N VAL A 119 13.55 -19.84 59.31
CA VAL A 119 14.31 -20.37 58.16
C VAL A 119 13.41 -21.20 57.26
N GLU A 120 12.57 -22.07 57.84
CA GLU A 120 11.60 -22.88 57.09
C GLU A 120 10.60 -21.98 56.33
N ALA A 121 10.00 -21.00 57.01
CA ALA A 121 9.12 -20.03 56.38
C ALA A 121 9.83 -19.27 55.25
N ASN A 122 11.11 -18.89 55.44
CA ASN A 122 11.86 -18.21 54.40
C ASN A 122 12.13 -19.13 53.20
N ALA A 123 12.42 -20.42 53.42
CA ALA A 123 12.59 -21.42 52.36
C ALA A 123 11.29 -21.60 51.56
N GLU A 124 10.13 -21.69 52.21
CA GLU A 124 8.82 -21.74 51.55
C GLU A 124 8.52 -20.46 50.74
N HIS A 125 8.96 -19.30 51.23
CA HIS A 125 8.87 -18.03 50.51
C HIS A 125 9.74 -18.04 49.25
N LEU A 126 11.00 -18.50 49.32
CA LEU A 126 11.87 -18.61 48.15
C LEU A 126 11.30 -19.55 47.08
N THR A 127 10.75 -20.70 47.49
CA THR A 127 10.12 -21.64 46.55
C THR A 127 8.94 -21.01 45.82
N ARG A 128 8.05 -20.34 46.54
CA ARG A 128 6.90 -19.62 45.94
C ARG A 128 7.35 -18.49 45.02
N ASP A 129 8.41 -17.77 45.39
CA ASP A 129 8.96 -16.71 44.54
C ASP A 129 9.59 -17.28 43.26
N SER A 130 10.28 -18.42 43.34
CA SER A 130 10.81 -19.13 42.16
C SER A 130 9.70 -19.54 41.20
N GLU A 131 8.64 -20.19 41.71
CA GLU A 131 7.47 -20.58 40.90
C GLU A 131 6.80 -19.38 40.23
N ARG A 132 6.73 -18.25 40.95
CA ARG A 132 6.18 -17.00 40.41
C ARG A 132 7.06 -16.42 39.30
N ILE A 133 8.38 -16.46 39.46
CA ILE A 133 9.34 -16.03 38.44
C ILE A 133 9.23 -16.92 37.19
N ASP A 134 9.12 -18.23 37.36
CA ASP A 134 8.96 -19.18 36.25
C ASP A 134 7.66 -18.91 35.47
N LYS A 135 6.55 -18.68 36.19
CA LYS A 135 5.27 -18.29 35.58
C LYS A 135 5.40 -16.99 34.79
N LEU A 136 5.98 -15.94 35.40
CA LEU A 136 6.19 -14.65 34.74
C LEU A 136 7.09 -14.78 33.51
N THR A 137 8.15 -15.58 33.59
CA THR A 137 9.06 -15.83 32.48
C THR A 137 8.33 -16.49 31.31
N SER A 138 7.45 -17.47 31.60
CA SER A 138 6.62 -18.12 30.58
C SER A 138 5.60 -17.16 29.93
N GLU A 139 5.00 -16.26 30.73
CA GLU A 139 4.07 -15.25 30.24
C GLU A 139 4.77 -14.21 29.37
N ILE A 140 5.97 -13.76 29.76
CA ILE A 140 6.80 -12.84 28.98
C ILE A 140 7.21 -13.48 27.66
N ALA A 141 7.63 -14.75 27.66
CA ALA A 141 7.97 -15.48 26.44
C ALA A 141 6.76 -15.60 25.50
N ALA A 142 5.58 -15.93 26.04
CA ALA A 142 4.35 -16.01 25.27
C ALA A 142 3.92 -14.64 24.71
N LEU A 143 4.05 -13.56 25.48
CA LEU A 143 3.74 -12.20 25.03
C LEU A 143 4.71 -11.75 23.93
N THR A 144 6.00 -12.03 24.09
CA THR A 144 7.05 -11.72 23.11
C THR A 144 6.75 -12.41 21.78
N GLY A 145 6.45 -13.72 21.80
CA GLY A 145 6.08 -14.45 20.58
C GLY A 145 4.81 -13.92 19.90
N ARG A 146 3.83 -13.42 20.67
CA ARG A 146 2.63 -12.77 20.10
C ARG A 146 2.96 -11.43 19.43
N VAL A 147 3.81 -10.62 20.05
CA VAL A 147 4.23 -9.32 19.51
C VAL A 147 5.02 -9.51 18.23
N GLU A 148 5.95 -10.47 18.18
CA GLU A 148 6.71 -10.81 16.98
C GLU A 148 5.78 -11.29 15.85
N ALA A 149 4.82 -12.17 16.15
CA ALA A 149 3.85 -12.63 15.17
C ALA A 149 2.94 -11.51 14.66
N ASP A 150 2.57 -10.56 15.52
CA ASP A 150 1.76 -9.40 15.14
C ASP A 150 2.54 -8.42 14.27
N THR A 151 3.81 -8.18 14.63
CA THR A 151 4.74 -7.36 13.84
C THR A 151 4.93 -7.96 12.44
N GLY A 152 5.17 -9.27 12.34
CA GLY A 152 5.29 -9.94 11.04
C GLY A 152 4.01 -9.85 10.19
N ARG A 153 2.83 -9.96 10.81
CA ARG A 153 1.54 -9.80 10.11
C ARG A 153 1.30 -8.36 9.64
N THR A 154 1.65 -7.37 10.45
CA THR A 154 1.48 -5.96 10.09
C THR A 154 2.44 -5.52 8.99
N GLU A 155 3.69 -5.99 9.02
CA GLU A 155 4.66 -5.76 7.93
C GLU A 155 4.18 -6.38 6.62
N ALA A 156 3.74 -7.64 6.64
CA ALA A 156 3.19 -8.31 5.46
C ALA A 156 1.96 -7.56 4.90
N ALA A 157 1.06 -7.09 5.78
CA ALA A 157 -0.10 -6.30 5.38
C ALA A 157 0.30 -4.94 4.78
N ALA A 158 1.33 -4.27 5.33
CA ALA A 158 1.85 -3.02 4.81
C ALA A 158 2.47 -3.19 3.41
N LEU A 159 3.24 -4.26 3.20
CA LEU A 159 3.80 -4.61 1.88
C LEU A 159 2.69 -4.93 0.87
N ALA A 160 1.65 -5.66 1.27
CA ALA A 160 0.52 -5.94 0.40
C ALA A 160 -0.26 -4.65 0.05
N ALA A 161 -0.45 -3.75 1.02
CA ALA A 161 -1.14 -2.48 0.81
C ALA A 161 -0.37 -1.54 -0.13
N THR A 162 0.95 -1.44 0.02
CA THR A 162 1.81 -0.64 -0.88
C THR A 162 1.78 -1.19 -2.31
N ALA A 163 1.92 -2.50 -2.48
CA ALA A 163 1.82 -3.14 -3.80
C ALA A 163 0.43 -2.93 -4.45
N ALA A 164 -0.65 -2.94 -3.67
CA ALA A 164 -1.99 -2.64 -4.18
C ALA A 164 -2.14 -1.16 -4.57
N ALA A 165 -1.55 -0.23 -3.82
CA ALA A 165 -1.55 1.19 -4.12
C ALA A 165 -0.76 1.49 -5.41
N ASP A 166 0.43 0.92 -5.58
CA ASP A 166 1.24 1.06 -6.79
C ASP A 166 0.48 0.55 -8.03
N ARG A 167 -0.23 -0.57 -7.88
CA ARG A 167 -1.07 -1.12 -8.96
C ARG A 167 -2.23 -0.19 -9.31
N ALA A 168 -2.91 0.37 -8.30
CA ALA A 168 -3.99 1.32 -8.52
C ALA A 168 -3.47 2.59 -9.22
N GLN A 169 -2.28 3.08 -8.84
CA GLN A 169 -1.61 4.20 -9.51
C GLN A 169 -1.28 3.87 -10.96
N GLY A 170 -0.79 2.65 -11.24
CA GLY A 170 -0.56 2.17 -12.60
C GLY A 170 -1.83 2.16 -13.46
N MET A 171 -2.94 1.64 -12.93
CA MET A 171 -4.24 1.65 -13.61
C MET A 171 -4.74 3.07 -13.90
N ILE A 172 -4.66 3.97 -12.91
CA ILE A 172 -5.04 5.39 -13.08
C ILE A 172 -4.13 6.05 -14.12
N GLY A 173 -2.81 5.77 -14.08
CA GLY A 173 -1.85 6.28 -15.04
C GLY A 173 -2.19 5.91 -16.48
N VAL A 174 -2.55 4.65 -16.72
CA VAL A 174 -2.97 4.17 -18.05
C VAL A 174 -4.27 4.85 -18.50
N LEU A 175 -5.27 4.96 -17.62
CA LEU A 175 -6.55 5.61 -17.95
C LEU A 175 -6.37 7.10 -18.27
N LEU A 176 -5.55 7.80 -17.49
CA LEU A 176 -5.22 9.20 -17.75
C LEU A 176 -4.40 9.37 -19.04
N ALA A 177 -3.51 8.43 -19.36
CA ALA A 177 -2.75 8.44 -20.60
C ALA A 177 -3.69 8.29 -21.82
N ARG A 178 -4.65 7.38 -21.75
CA ARG A 178 -5.69 7.21 -22.79
C ARG A 178 -6.45 8.51 -23.02
N GLN A 179 -6.97 9.11 -21.95
CA GLN A 179 -7.73 10.35 -22.02
C GLN A 179 -6.88 11.52 -22.55
N ALA A 180 -5.59 11.59 -22.19
CA ALA A 180 -4.67 12.61 -22.70
C ALA A 180 -4.41 12.45 -24.20
N ILE A 181 -4.13 11.23 -24.66
CA ILE A 181 -3.89 10.91 -26.07
C ILE A 181 -5.14 11.17 -26.92
N GLU A 182 -6.32 10.72 -26.48
CA GLU A 182 -7.59 10.96 -27.17
C GLU A 182 -7.89 12.46 -27.29
N ALA A 183 -7.56 13.25 -26.26
CA ALA A 183 -7.69 14.70 -26.29
C ALA A 183 -6.56 15.42 -27.05
N GLY A 184 -5.56 14.70 -27.58
CA GLY A 184 -4.40 15.28 -28.25
C GLY A 184 -3.47 16.08 -27.32
N ARG A 185 -3.50 15.81 -26.01
CA ARG A 185 -2.63 16.46 -25.03
C ARG A 185 -1.34 15.67 -24.83
N ARG A 186 -0.26 16.38 -24.47
CA ARG A 186 0.98 15.75 -24.01
C ARG A 186 0.76 15.03 -22.68
N LEU A 187 1.49 13.93 -22.46
CA LEU A 187 1.37 13.11 -21.24
C LEU A 187 1.85 13.83 -19.97
N GLY A 188 2.88 14.68 -20.08
CA GLY A 188 3.43 15.39 -18.93
C GLY A 188 3.84 14.44 -17.80
N GLY A 189 3.41 14.73 -16.57
CA GLY A 189 3.72 13.89 -15.39
C GLY A 189 3.20 12.45 -15.44
N ILE A 190 2.21 12.15 -16.30
CA ILE A 190 1.65 10.80 -16.46
C ILE A 190 2.73 9.83 -16.99
N GLU A 191 3.66 10.32 -17.82
CA GLU A 191 4.72 9.49 -18.38
C GLU A 191 5.63 8.90 -17.28
N MET A 192 5.92 9.67 -16.24
CA MET A 192 6.70 9.20 -15.09
C MET A 192 5.97 8.10 -14.31
N VAL A 193 4.65 8.26 -14.12
CA VAL A 193 3.81 7.24 -13.46
C VAL A 193 3.80 5.94 -14.29
N LEU A 194 3.67 6.05 -15.62
CA LEU A 194 3.73 4.88 -16.51
C LEU A 194 5.09 4.19 -16.48
N ARG A 195 6.18 4.97 -16.46
CA ARG A 195 7.53 4.43 -16.34
C ARG A 195 7.72 3.67 -15.03
N GLN A 196 7.39 4.30 -13.91
CA GLN A 196 7.52 3.68 -12.59
C GLN A 196 6.71 2.38 -12.48
N ALA A 197 5.50 2.35 -13.05
CA ALA A 197 4.63 1.18 -12.97
C ALA A 197 4.98 0.07 -13.97
N PHE A 198 5.46 0.40 -15.18
CA PHE A 198 5.53 -0.58 -16.29
C PHE A 198 6.89 -0.70 -16.99
N GLU A 199 7.83 0.23 -16.80
CA GLU A 199 9.10 0.24 -17.56
C GLU A 199 9.94 -1.02 -17.34
N ALA A 200 9.95 -1.55 -16.11
CA ALA A 200 10.71 -2.77 -15.78
C ALA A 200 10.23 -4.01 -16.55
N ARG A 201 8.94 -4.07 -16.92
CA ARG A 201 8.33 -5.25 -17.56
C ARG A 201 7.97 -5.02 -19.04
N TYR A 202 7.62 -3.80 -19.40
CA TYR A 202 7.12 -3.41 -20.72
C TYR A 202 7.82 -2.15 -21.26
N PRO A 203 9.16 -2.12 -21.34
CA PRO A 203 9.91 -0.91 -21.71
C PRO A 203 9.54 -0.40 -23.12
N GLN A 204 9.32 -1.32 -24.07
CA GLN A 204 8.95 -0.97 -25.44
C GLN A 204 7.55 -0.34 -25.53
N ALA A 205 6.59 -0.84 -24.74
CA ALA A 205 5.24 -0.29 -24.74
C ALA A 205 5.24 1.12 -24.12
N VAL A 206 5.96 1.31 -23.02
CA VAL A 206 6.10 2.64 -22.39
C VAL A 206 6.78 3.61 -23.36
N ALA A 207 7.84 3.20 -24.06
CA ALA A 207 8.50 4.04 -25.06
C ALA A 207 7.58 4.44 -26.23
N ALA A 208 6.75 3.53 -26.73
CA ALA A 208 5.81 3.82 -27.80
C ALA A 208 4.71 4.81 -27.35
N VAL A 209 4.18 4.65 -26.14
CA VAL A 209 3.21 5.59 -25.55
C VAL A 209 3.86 6.95 -25.30
N ALA A 210 5.09 6.99 -24.81
CA ALA A 210 5.85 8.24 -24.62
C ALA A 210 6.11 8.95 -25.96
N ALA A 211 6.49 8.21 -27.01
CA ALA A 211 6.67 8.76 -28.35
C ALA A 211 5.38 9.37 -28.92
N LEU A 212 4.24 8.69 -28.73
CA LEU A 212 2.93 9.24 -29.09
C LEU A 212 2.57 10.46 -28.24
N GLY A 213 2.91 10.48 -26.95
CA GLY A 213 2.69 11.60 -26.05
C GLY A 213 3.56 12.82 -26.34
N ALA A 214 4.77 12.64 -26.87
CA ALA A 214 5.68 13.71 -27.25
C ALA A 214 5.18 14.49 -28.48
N ALA A 215 4.63 13.76 -29.45
CA ALA A 215 3.99 14.30 -30.65
C ALA A 215 2.57 13.75 -30.79
N PRO A 216 1.59 14.33 -30.04
CA PRO A 216 0.22 13.83 -30.01
C PRO A 216 -0.40 13.83 -31.41
N VAL A 217 -0.89 12.67 -31.82
CA VAL A 217 -1.65 12.47 -33.05
C VAL A 217 -3.00 11.91 -32.66
N THR A 218 -4.09 12.52 -33.14
CA THR A 218 -5.45 12.03 -32.92
C THR A 218 -6.02 11.44 -34.20
N LEU A 219 -7.01 10.55 -34.08
CA LEU A 219 -7.72 10.01 -35.25
C LEU A 219 -8.36 11.14 -36.09
N THR A 220 -8.95 12.13 -35.43
CA THR A 220 -9.50 13.31 -36.11
C THR A 220 -8.41 14.10 -36.84
N GLY A 221 -7.24 14.26 -36.23
CA GLY A 221 -6.07 14.86 -36.86
C GLY A 221 -5.63 14.09 -38.11
N LEU A 222 -5.47 12.77 -38.01
CA LEU A 222 -5.11 11.92 -39.15
C LEU A 222 -6.13 12.01 -40.30
N ARG A 223 -7.42 12.07 -39.98
CA ARG A 223 -8.50 12.24 -40.97
C ARG A 223 -8.44 13.60 -41.66
N ARG A 224 -8.22 14.67 -40.89
CA ARG A 224 -8.05 16.03 -41.43
C ARG A 224 -6.82 16.12 -42.32
N ASP A 225 -5.68 15.62 -41.84
CA ASP A 225 -4.42 15.67 -42.56
C ASP A 225 -4.50 14.84 -43.85
N PHE A 226 -5.18 13.69 -43.82
CA PHE A 226 -5.50 12.90 -45.02
C PHE A 226 -6.42 13.65 -46.01
N ALA A 227 -7.45 14.35 -45.52
CA ALA A 227 -8.30 15.16 -46.37
C ALA A 227 -7.51 16.26 -47.08
N GLY A 228 -6.51 16.86 -46.41
CA GLY A 228 -5.56 17.80 -47.02
C GLY A 228 -4.72 17.19 -48.13
N LEU A 229 -4.33 15.90 -48.02
CA LEU A 229 -3.62 15.19 -49.08
C LEU A 229 -4.49 15.00 -50.34
N ASN A 230 -5.80 14.83 -50.19
CA ASN A 230 -6.73 14.67 -51.31
C ASN A 230 -7.20 16.01 -51.90
N ALA A 231 -7.16 17.08 -51.11
CA ALA A 231 -7.53 18.42 -51.58
C ALA A 231 -6.41 19.11 -52.37
N ALA A 232 -5.16 18.67 -52.23
CA ALA A 232 -4.06 19.17 -53.04
C ALA A 232 -4.20 18.64 -54.48
N PRO A 233 -4.41 19.51 -55.49
CA PRO A 233 -4.49 19.06 -56.86
C PRO A 233 -3.13 18.50 -57.27
N GLU A 234 -3.11 17.22 -57.66
CA GLU A 234 -2.00 16.69 -58.44
C GLU A 234 -1.99 17.42 -59.79
N GLY A 235 -1.08 18.38 -59.96
CA GLY A 235 -0.83 19.00 -61.25
C GLY A 235 -1.47 20.36 -61.51
N ALA A 236 -1.20 21.36 -60.67
CA ALA A 236 -1.41 22.77 -61.05
C ALA A 236 -0.42 23.28 -62.15
N GLY A 237 0.19 22.38 -62.93
CA GLY A 237 1.21 22.73 -63.92
C GLY A 237 1.37 21.79 -65.12
N GLN A 238 0.67 20.66 -65.20
CA GLN A 238 0.76 19.80 -66.38
C GLN A 238 -0.57 19.09 -66.67
N ASP A 239 -1.02 19.27 -67.90
CA ASP A 239 -1.83 18.28 -68.62
C ASP A 239 -3.29 18.07 -68.22
N TRP A 240 -3.98 19.10 -67.70
CA TRP A 240 -5.45 19.06 -67.61
C TRP A 240 -6.13 18.80 -68.97
N TRP A 241 -5.52 19.26 -70.06
CA TRP A 241 -5.96 19.01 -71.43
C TRP A 241 -5.74 17.56 -71.86
N GLN A 242 -4.60 16.97 -71.49
CA GLN A 242 -4.28 15.57 -71.79
C GLN A 242 -5.19 14.62 -71.00
N THR A 243 -5.40 14.89 -69.71
CA THR A 243 -6.31 14.13 -68.83
C THR A 243 -7.75 14.14 -69.35
N LEU A 244 -8.20 15.25 -69.96
CA LEU A 244 -9.52 15.34 -70.60
C LEU A 244 -9.60 14.44 -71.85
N THR A 245 -8.59 14.47 -72.73
CA THR A 245 -8.56 13.60 -73.92
C THR A 245 -8.47 12.11 -73.58
N GLU A 246 -7.71 11.75 -72.55
CA GLU A 246 -7.61 10.36 -72.10
C GLU A 246 -8.92 9.88 -71.43
N ALA A 247 -9.61 10.74 -70.67
CA ALA A 247 -10.90 10.42 -70.07
C ALA A 247 -12.00 10.20 -71.14
N VAL A 248 -11.99 10.98 -72.23
CA VAL A 248 -12.91 10.77 -73.36
C VAL A 248 -12.61 9.45 -74.09
N ARG A 249 -11.33 9.05 -74.21
CA ARG A 249 -10.97 7.72 -74.75
C ARG A 249 -11.39 6.57 -73.85
N SER A 250 -11.19 6.68 -72.54
CA SER A 250 -11.51 5.60 -71.60
C SER A 250 -13.02 5.44 -71.38
N ALA A 251 -13.81 6.50 -71.54
CA ALA A 251 -15.27 6.44 -71.48
C ALA A 251 -15.90 5.61 -72.61
N VAL A 252 -15.15 5.34 -73.69
CA VAL A 252 -15.57 4.48 -74.81
C VAL A 252 -15.29 2.99 -74.52
N THR A 253 -14.53 2.66 -73.47
CA THR A 253 -14.28 1.29 -73.03
C THR A 253 -15.13 0.94 -71.81
N ARG A 254 -16.10 0.03 -72.02
CA ARG A 254 -17.05 -0.63 -71.09
C ARG A 254 -16.73 -0.53 -69.57
N PRO A 255 -17.71 -0.15 -68.71
CA PRO A 255 -17.53 -0.15 -67.26
C PRO A 255 -17.75 -1.56 -66.68
N GLY A 256 -16.72 -2.11 -66.04
CA GLY A 256 -16.80 -3.35 -65.27
C GLY A 256 -15.41 -3.67 -64.71
N ASP A 257 -15.26 -3.55 -63.39
CA ASP A 257 -14.03 -3.81 -62.62
C ASP A 257 -12.85 -2.83 -62.81
N ALA A 258 -13.09 -1.53 -62.62
CA ALA A 258 -11.98 -0.62 -62.34
C ALA A 258 -11.43 -0.89 -60.91
N PRO A 259 -10.12 -1.18 -60.73
CA PRO A 259 -9.54 -1.30 -59.40
C PRO A 259 -9.73 0.01 -58.63
N VAL A 260 -10.35 -0.04 -57.44
CA VAL A 260 -10.52 1.12 -56.56
C VAL A 260 -9.15 1.76 -56.35
N ALA A 261 -9.02 3.05 -56.70
CA ALA A 261 -7.76 3.75 -56.58
C ALA A 261 -7.25 3.63 -55.12
N PRO A 262 -5.95 3.38 -54.88
CA PRO A 262 -5.42 3.18 -53.53
C PRO A 262 -5.78 4.31 -52.55
N ARG A 263 -5.95 5.55 -53.03
CA ARG A 263 -6.40 6.67 -52.20
C ARG A 263 -7.87 6.57 -51.79
N ASP A 264 -8.76 6.17 -52.68
CA ASP A 264 -10.19 5.99 -52.38
C ASP A 264 -10.40 4.87 -51.37
N ALA A 265 -9.65 3.77 -51.52
CA ALA A 265 -9.63 2.68 -50.56
C ALA A 265 -9.11 3.11 -49.19
N ALA A 266 -8.07 3.96 -49.14
CA ALA A 266 -7.56 4.54 -47.91
C ALA A 266 -8.58 5.49 -47.26
N ALA A 267 -9.29 6.30 -48.05
CA ALA A 267 -10.35 7.19 -47.58
C ALA A 267 -11.49 6.40 -46.94
N ALA A 268 -11.94 5.32 -47.61
CA ALA A 268 -12.97 4.43 -47.09
C ALA A 268 -12.54 3.73 -45.78
N ALA A 269 -11.27 3.33 -45.68
CA ALA A 269 -10.72 2.75 -44.46
C ALA A 269 -10.70 3.75 -43.29
N LEU A 270 -10.26 4.99 -43.51
CA LEU A 270 -10.28 6.05 -42.50
C LEU A 270 -11.69 6.45 -42.07
N ALA A 271 -12.66 6.41 -42.98
CA ALA A 271 -14.07 6.65 -42.65
C ALA A 271 -14.59 5.62 -41.62
N ARG A 272 -14.07 4.39 -41.64
CA ARG A 272 -14.35 3.34 -40.65
C ARG A 272 -13.46 3.40 -39.40
N GLY A 273 -12.51 4.35 -39.33
CA GLY A 273 -11.52 4.44 -38.26
C GLY A 273 -10.34 3.47 -38.38
N ASP A 274 -10.23 2.73 -39.49
CA ASP A 274 -9.15 1.77 -39.72
C ASP A 274 -7.93 2.45 -40.33
N VAL A 275 -7.10 3.03 -39.47
CA VAL A 275 -5.84 3.69 -39.86
C VAL A 275 -4.85 2.69 -40.46
N ALA A 276 -4.87 1.43 -40.01
CA ALA A 276 -3.93 0.40 -40.47
C ALA A 276 -4.22 -0.03 -41.91
N ALA A 277 -5.49 -0.25 -42.25
CA ALA A 277 -5.90 -0.47 -43.63
C ALA A 277 -5.58 0.74 -44.51
N ALA A 278 -5.85 1.96 -44.04
CA ALA A 278 -5.55 3.17 -44.80
C ALA A 278 -4.05 3.31 -45.11
N ALA A 279 -3.18 3.09 -44.12
CA ALA A 279 -1.74 3.09 -44.32
C ALA A 279 -1.27 2.00 -45.30
N ARG A 280 -1.84 0.79 -45.23
CA ARG A 280 -1.56 -0.29 -46.19
C ARG A 280 -1.93 0.11 -47.62
N HIS A 281 -3.07 0.78 -47.82
CA HIS A 281 -3.49 1.23 -49.15
C HIS A 281 -2.56 2.32 -49.69
N LEU A 282 -2.18 3.32 -48.89
CA LEU A 282 -1.24 4.36 -49.32
C LEU A 282 0.17 3.84 -49.61
N ARG A 283 0.62 2.77 -48.94
CA ARG A 283 1.90 2.11 -49.24
C ARG A 283 1.92 1.38 -50.59
N ARG A 284 0.75 1.14 -51.21
CA ARG A 284 0.66 0.55 -52.56
C ARG A 284 0.86 1.59 -53.67
N LEU A 285 0.92 2.88 -53.32
CA LEU A 285 1.23 3.92 -54.30
C LEU A 285 2.66 3.71 -54.85
N PRO A 286 2.87 3.96 -56.14
CA PRO A 286 4.20 3.83 -56.75
C PRO A 286 5.19 4.82 -56.12
N GLU A 287 6.46 4.39 -56.03
CA GLU A 287 7.56 5.26 -55.63
C GLU A 287 8.06 6.10 -56.80
N PRO A 288 8.57 7.33 -56.58
CA PRO A 288 8.72 8.00 -55.28
C PRO A 288 7.42 8.66 -54.80
N ARG A 289 7.06 8.43 -53.54
CA ARG A 289 5.86 9.03 -52.92
C ARG A 289 6.09 10.50 -52.51
N PRO A 290 5.07 11.38 -52.63
CA PRO A 290 5.11 12.74 -52.11
C PRO A 290 5.48 12.78 -50.62
N GLY A 291 6.30 13.75 -50.21
CA GLY A 291 6.75 13.91 -48.82
C GLY A 291 5.60 14.01 -47.80
N ALA A 292 4.48 14.61 -48.20
CA ALA A 292 3.28 14.71 -47.37
C ALA A 292 2.64 13.34 -47.08
N ILE A 293 2.67 12.40 -48.04
CA ILE A 293 2.20 11.02 -47.82
C ILE A 293 3.13 10.29 -46.84
N ASN A 294 4.44 10.48 -46.96
CA ASN A 294 5.42 9.87 -46.05
C ASN A 294 5.25 10.42 -44.61
N ALA A 295 5.02 11.73 -44.46
CA ALA A 295 4.74 12.34 -43.16
C ALA A 295 3.45 11.79 -42.54
N TRP A 296 2.39 11.64 -43.34
CA TRP A 296 1.13 11.04 -42.88
C TRP A 296 1.31 9.59 -42.44
N LEU A 297 2.05 8.78 -43.21
CA LEU A 297 2.34 7.39 -42.84
C LEU A 297 3.14 7.29 -41.55
N ALA A 298 4.14 8.15 -41.34
CA ALA A 298 4.89 8.20 -40.09
C ALA A 298 4.00 8.59 -38.88
N ALA A 299 3.03 9.49 -39.08
CA ALA A 299 2.05 9.83 -38.05
C ALA A 299 1.08 8.68 -37.76
N ALA A 300 0.60 7.99 -38.80
CA ALA A 300 -0.26 6.82 -38.69
C ALA A 300 0.44 5.66 -37.94
N ASP A 301 1.70 5.39 -38.25
CA ASP A 301 2.49 4.34 -37.59
C ASP A 301 2.73 4.65 -36.11
N ARG A 302 3.06 5.90 -35.78
CA ARG A 302 3.20 6.34 -34.38
C ARG A 302 1.89 6.20 -33.61
N TRP A 303 0.76 6.58 -34.22
CA TRP A 303 -0.55 6.43 -33.60
C TRP A 303 -0.88 4.95 -33.35
N GLN A 304 -0.68 4.07 -34.34
CA GLN A 304 -0.94 2.63 -34.19
C GLN A 304 -0.05 1.99 -33.13
N ALA A 305 1.27 2.27 -33.18
CA ALA A 305 2.22 1.74 -32.20
C ALA A 305 1.87 2.18 -30.78
N GLY A 306 1.52 3.47 -30.59
CA GLY A 306 1.12 3.99 -29.29
C GLY A 306 -0.21 3.42 -28.78
N MET A 307 -1.21 3.23 -29.65
CA MET A 307 -2.49 2.63 -29.25
C MET A 307 -2.36 1.14 -28.90
N ALA A 308 -1.59 0.38 -29.69
CA ALA A 308 -1.33 -1.04 -29.40
C ALA A 308 -0.54 -1.21 -28.09
N ALA A 309 0.45 -0.35 -27.88
CA ALA A 309 1.19 -0.30 -26.62
C ALA A 309 0.28 0.05 -25.44
N LEU A 310 -0.63 1.02 -25.59
CA LEU A 310 -1.59 1.38 -24.55
C LEU A 310 -2.49 0.20 -24.18
N THR A 311 -3.04 -0.53 -25.15
CA THR A 311 -3.83 -1.74 -24.89
C THR A 311 -3.02 -2.84 -24.19
N THR A 312 -1.73 -2.96 -24.51
CA THR A 312 -0.82 -3.88 -23.82
C THR A 312 -0.66 -3.48 -22.34
N LEU A 313 -0.48 -2.18 -22.06
CA LEU A 313 -0.38 -1.66 -20.70
C LEU A 313 -1.71 -1.79 -19.92
N GLU A 314 -2.86 -1.59 -20.57
CA GLU A 314 -4.19 -1.81 -19.99
C GLU A 314 -4.36 -3.26 -19.54
N THR A 315 -4.00 -4.20 -20.43
CA THR A 315 -4.08 -5.64 -20.13
C THR A 315 -3.13 -6.01 -18.98
N ALA A 316 -1.91 -5.46 -18.99
CA ALA A 316 -0.94 -5.66 -17.93
C ALA A 316 -1.42 -5.10 -16.59
N ALA A 317 -2.08 -3.94 -16.59
CA ALA A 317 -2.57 -3.28 -15.38
C ALA A 317 -3.69 -4.08 -14.68
N VAL A 318 -4.52 -4.78 -15.45
CA VAL A 318 -5.62 -5.62 -14.92
C VAL A 318 -5.14 -7.01 -14.49
N THR A 319 -4.06 -7.52 -15.09
CA THR A 319 -3.57 -8.86 -14.79
C THR A 319 -2.88 -8.91 -13.43
N VAL A 320 -3.47 -9.63 -12.47
CA VAL A 320 -2.85 -9.86 -11.16
C VAL A 320 -1.71 -10.87 -11.32
N PRO A 321 -0.46 -10.53 -10.98
CA PRO A 321 0.57 -11.55 -10.87
C PRO A 321 0.20 -12.50 -9.73
N THR A 322 0.07 -13.79 -10.04
CA THR A 322 -0.07 -14.85 -9.04
C THR A 322 1.23 -14.93 -8.24
N VAL A 323 1.22 -14.36 -7.03
CA VAL A 323 2.27 -14.64 -6.04
C VAL A 323 2.07 -16.11 -5.63
N PRO A 324 3.04 -17.01 -5.89
CA PRO A 324 2.93 -18.38 -5.41
C PRO A 324 2.84 -18.34 -3.88
N PRO A 325 1.99 -19.19 -3.25
CA PRO A 325 1.91 -19.24 -1.81
C PRO A 325 3.31 -19.52 -1.25
N GLN A 326 3.82 -18.62 -0.42
CA GLN A 326 5.03 -18.87 0.36
C GLN A 326 4.76 -20.12 1.17
N ARG A 327 5.59 -21.16 0.98
CA ARG A 327 5.60 -22.34 1.84
C ARG A 327 5.81 -21.86 3.28
N ASP A 328 4.84 -22.11 4.14
CA ASP A 328 5.03 -21.95 5.57
C ASP A 328 6.23 -22.82 5.99
N PRO A 329 7.29 -22.25 6.58
CA PRO A 329 8.43 -23.03 7.07
C PRO A 329 8.03 -23.97 8.23
N ASN A 330 6.80 -23.88 8.74
CA ASN A 330 6.30 -24.66 9.86
C ASN A 330 5.49 -25.92 9.45
N SER A 331 5.34 -26.22 8.15
CA SER A 331 4.70 -27.48 7.71
C SER A 331 5.62 -28.71 7.78
N ALA A 332 6.88 -28.54 8.16
CA ALA A 332 7.84 -29.63 8.33
C ALA A 332 8.08 -29.94 9.82
N LEU A 333 7.05 -30.35 10.55
CA LEU A 333 7.28 -31.12 11.77
C LEU A 333 7.46 -32.59 11.39
N PRO A 334 8.56 -33.25 11.76
CA PRO A 334 8.75 -34.67 11.46
C PRO A 334 7.69 -35.48 12.20
N THR A 335 6.94 -36.29 11.45
CA THR A 335 6.16 -37.40 12.01
C THR A 335 7.09 -38.22 12.89
N ARG A 336 6.83 -38.29 14.21
CA ARG A 336 7.52 -39.23 15.10
C ARG A 336 7.41 -40.62 14.47
N THR A 337 8.55 -41.16 14.02
CA THR A 337 8.68 -42.58 13.72
C THR A 337 8.43 -43.33 15.02
N THR A 338 7.26 -43.93 15.15
CA THR A 338 7.00 -44.96 16.16
C THR A 338 7.92 -46.12 15.87
N VAL A 339 9.03 -46.22 16.59
CA VAL A 339 9.85 -47.43 16.65
C VAL A 339 9.05 -48.46 17.45
N ALA A 340 8.60 -49.51 16.75
CA ALA A 340 8.01 -50.67 17.39
C ALA A 340 9.10 -51.47 18.12
N PRO A 341 8.91 -51.92 19.37
CA PRO A 341 9.86 -52.81 20.03
C PRO A 341 9.78 -54.21 19.40
N SER A 342 10.91 -54.67 18.89
CA SER A 342 11.13 -56.06 18.49
C SER A 342 11.14 -56.93 19.75
N ILE A 343 10.06 -57.71 19.95
CA ILE A 343 10.03 -58.77 20.95
C ILE A 343 10.66 -60.00 20.30
N ALA A 344 11.89 -60.29 20.70
CA ALA A 344 12.52 -61.58 20.50
C ALA A 344 11.84 -62.61 21.42
N ALA A 345 11.30 -63.68 20.84
CA ALA A 345 10.96 -64.90 21.57
C ALA A 345 11.92 -66.00 21.12
N VAL A 346 12.77 -66.40 22.06
CA VAL A 346 13.58 -67.60 22.07
C VAL A 346 12.79 -68.70 22.76
N SER A 347 12.86 -69.91 22.18
CA SER A 347 12.45 -71.26 22.65
C SER A 347 11.29 -71.86 21.89
#